data_AF-A0A377ZTU6-F1
#
_entry.id   AF-A0A377ZTU6-F1
#
_cell.length_a   1.000
_cell.length_b   1.000
_cell.length_c   1.000
_cell.angle_alpha   90.00
_cell.angle_beta   90.00
_cell.angle_gamma   90.00
#
_symmetry.space_group_name_H-M   'P 1'
#
loop_
_entity.id
_entity.type
_entity.pdbx_description
1 polymer ?
#
loop_
_entity_poly.entity_id
_entity_poly.type
_entity_poly.pdbx_seq_one_letter_code
_entity_poly.pdbx_strand_id
1 'polypeptide(L)'
;MSWETDDNGFIISARGKETTATYRYDSDGYPLGKTTTAKEERFTVASTPSKDPRKKLDYTAISTFNDRTLGTVRQTCDYDDHDNPLSCELQVVDESVQPPLTRQYTIKNRIDYY
;
A
#
# COMPACT_ATOMS: atom_id res chain seq x y z
N MET A 1 23.53 -6.82 4.38
CA MET A 1 22.18 -6.23 4.42
C MET A 1 21.89 -5.89 5.86
N SER A 2 21.36 -4.70 6.14
CA SER A 2 21.05 -4.25 7.50
C SER A 2 19.67 -3.60 7.51
N TRP A 3 18.99 -3.63 8.66
CA TRP A 3 17.71 -2.97 8.84
C TRP A 3 17.62 -2.32 10.22
N GLU A 4 16.73 -1.34 10.33
CA GLU A 4 16.39 -0.62 11.55
C GLU A 4 14.91 -0.84 11.84
N THR A 5 14.56 -0.94 13.13
CA THR A 5 13.18 -1.04 13.59
C THR A 5 12.80 0.18 14.42
N ASP A 6 11.51 0.52 14.45
CA ASP A 6 10.97 1.44 15.46
C ASP A 6 10.78 0.74 16.83
N ASP A 7 10.24 1.48 17.80
CA ASP A 7 9.97 0.98 19.16
C ASP A 7 8.91 -0.13 19.20
N ASN A 8 8.07 -0.25 18.16
CA ASN A 8 7.09 -1.32 18.00
C ASN A 8 7.69 -2.56 17.33
N GLY A 9 8.98 -2.52 16.94
CA GLY A 9 9.67 -3.60 16.25
C GLY A 9 9.41 -3.65 14.74
N PHE A 10 8.76 -2.64 14.15
CA PHE A 10 8.50 -2.59 12.71
C PHE A 10 9.73 -2.10 11.96
N ILE A 11 10.09 -2.76 10.85
CA ILE A 11 11.23 -2.36 10.02
C ILE A 11 10.93 -1.03 9.34
N ILE A 12 11.62 0.05 9.73
CA ILE A 12 11.44 1.39 9.17
C ILE A 12 12.49 1.76 8.11
N SER A 13 13.63 1.07 8.12
CA SER A 13 14.66 1.24 7.09
C SER A 13 15.36 -0.09 6.81
N ALA A 14 15.64 -0.35 5.54
CA ALA A 14 16.48 -1.46 5.10
C ALA A 14 17.53 -0.96 4.11
N ARG A 15 18.80 -1.35 4.30
CA ARG A 15 19.93 -0.97 3.44
C ARG A 15 20.60 -2.21 2.85
N GLY A 16 20.58 -2.27 1.53
CA GLY A 16 21.32 -3.21 0.70
C GLY A 16 22.62 -2.59 0.16
N LYS A 17 23.26 -3.29 -0.77
CA LYS A 17 24.50 -2.81 -1.40
C LYS A 17 24.27 -1.59 -2.30
N GLU A 18 23.16 -1.58 -3.03
CA GLU A 18 22.85 -0.56 -4.04
C GLU A 18 21.49 0.10 -3.82
N THR A 19 20.75 -0.35 -2.81
CA THR A 19 19.37 0.02 -2.57
C THR A 19 19.14 0.38 -1.11
N THR A 20 18.32 1.39 -0.88
CA THR A 20 17.78 1.72 0.45
C THR A 20 16.27 1.75 0.36
N ALA A 21 15.59 1.17 1.33
CA ALA A 21 14.16 1.30 1.49
C ALA A 21 13.83 1.95 2.83
N THR A 22 12.84 2.83 2.85
CA THR A 22 12.20 3.34 4.06
C THR A 22 10.72 2.97 4.04
N TYR A 23 10.18 2.68 5.22
CA TYR A 23 8.80 2.23 5.39
C TYR A 23 8.09 3.13 6.38
N ARG A 24 6.78 3.29 6.21
CA ARG A 24 5.92 4.03 7.13
C ARG A 24 4.72 3.17 7.46
N TYR A 25 4.32 3.20 8.73
CA TYR A 25 3.19 2.47 9.27
C TYR A 25 2.31 3.39 10.11
N ASP A 26 1.07 2.98 10.34
CA ASP A 26 0.28 3.51 11.46
C ASP A 26 0.65 2.80 12.77
N SER A 27 -0.05 3.15 13.86
CA SER A 27 0.20 2.59 15.20
C SER A 27 0.02 1.07 15.29
N ASP A 28 -0.78 0.47 14.40
CA ASP A 28 -1.10 -0.95 14.44
C ASP A 28 -0.27 -1.73 13.40
N GLY A 29 0.70 -1.09 12.76
CA GLY A 29 1.56 -1.70 11.75
C GLY A 29 0.96 -1.74 10.34
N TYR A 30 -0.14 -1.03 10.08
CA TYR A 30 -0.68 -0.95 8.71
C TYR A 30 0.25 -0.13 7.81
N PRO A 31 0.64 -0.63 6.62
CA PRO A 31 1.59 0.07 5.75
C PRO A 31 0.99 1.34 5.15
N LEU A 32 1.56 2.49 5.49
CA LEU A 32 1.23 3.82 4.93
C LEU A 32 2.14 4.21 3.76
N GLY A 33 3.26 3.53 3.60
CA GLY A 33 4.07 3.70 2.40
C GLY A 33 5.44 3.09 2.47
N LYS A 34 6.10 3.11 1.32
CA LYS A 34 7.46 2.65 1.11
C LYS A 34 8.14 3.56 0.11
N THR A 35 9.33 4.05 0.42
CA THR A 35 10.23 4.65 -0.57
C THR A 35 11.41 3.72 -0.77
N THR A 36 11.74 3.41 -2.03
CA THR A 36 12.95 2.69 -2.41
C THR A 36 13.80 3.62 -3.26
N THR A 37 15.08 3.74 -2.92
CA THR A 37 16.07 4.49 -3.69
C THR A 37 17.16 3.52 -4.16
N ALA A 38 17.49 3.58 -5.44
CA ALA A 38 18.58 2.82 -6.04
C ALA A 38 19.34 3.76 -6.99
N LYS A 39 20.64 3.96 -6.75
CA LYS A 39 21.41 5.00 -7.46
C LYS A 39 20.72 6.36 -7.33
N GLU A 40 20.31 6.96 -8.45
CA GLU A 40 19.59 8.25 -8.52
C GLU A 40 18.07 8.06 -8.73
N GLU A 41 17.58 6.82 -8.76
CA GLU A 41 16.19 6.51 -8.97
C GLU A 41 15.45 6.35 -7.65
N ARG A 42 14.23 6.88 -7.58
CA ARG A 42 13.36 6.83 -6.40
C ARG A 42 11.98 6.32 -6.80
N PHE A 43 11.58 5.19 -6.23
CA PHE A 43 10.23 4.66 -6.31
C PHE A 43 9.52 4.86 -4.97
N THR A 44 8.32 5.43 -4.96
CA THR A 44 7.53 5.62 -3.74
C THR A 44 6.13 5.06 -3.91
N VAL A 45 5.64 4.35 -2.90
CA VAL A 45 4.24 4.00 -2.72
C VAL A 45 3.76 4.73 -1.48
N ALA A 46 2.67 5.49 -1.59
CA ALA A 46 2.01 6.13 -0.47
C ALA A 46 0.55 5.70 -0.40
N SER A 47 0.13 5.16 0.74
CA SER A 47 -1.22 4.67 0.98
C SER A 47 -1.93 5.58 1.98
N THR A 48 -3.21 5.85 1.73
CA THR A 48 -4.11 6.57 2.64
C THR A 48 -5.29 5.65 2.96
N PRO A 49 -5.31 4.99 4.13
CA PRO A 49 -6.43 4.16 4.55
C PRO A 49 -7.65 5.02 4.94
N SER A 50 -8.77 4.35 5.14
CA SER A 50 -9.98 4.94 5.70
C SER A 50 -9.72 5.62 7.04
N LYS A 51 -10.51 6.66 7.31
CA LYS A 51 -10.55 7.29 8.64
C LYS A 51 -11.21 6.39 9.69
N ASP A 52 -12.05 5.44 9.28
CA ASP A 52 -12.55 4.41 10.18
C ASP A 52 -11.44 3.35 10.36
N PRO A 53 -10.83 3.24 11.55
CA PRO A 53 -9.72 2.31 11.78
C PRO A 53 -10.11 0.84 11.62
N ARG A 54 -11.41 0.53 11.56
CA ARG A 54 -11.94 -0.82 11.30
C ARG A 54 -11.97 -1.16 9.81
N LYS A 55 -11.85 -0.17 8.93
CA LYS A 55 -11.97 -0.31 7.47
C LYS A 55 -10.68 0.05 6.74
N LYS A 56 -9.53 -0.39 7.25
CA LYS A 56 -8.21 -0.04 6.67
C LYS A 56 -8.03 -0.52 5.23
N LEU A 57 -8.77 -1.54 4.81
CA LEU A 57 -8.77 -2.05 3.43
C LEU A 57 -9.60 -1.21 2.46
N ASP A 58 -10.34 -0.21 2.96
CA ASP A 58 -10.80 0.91 2.15
C ASP A 58 -9.65 1.91 2.10
N TYR A 59 -8.91 1.96 1.00
CA TYR A 59 -7.73 2.81 0.91
C TYR A 59 -7.52 3.33 -0.51
N THR A 60 -6.75 4.41 -0.61
CA THR A 60 -6.12 4.81 -1.87
C THR A 60 -4.62 4.65 -1.77
N ALA A 61 -3.95 4.36 -2.88
CA ALA A 61 -2.50 4.40 -2.95
C ALA A 61 -2.02 5.05 -4.24
N ILE A 62 -0.87 5.72 -4.17
CA ILE A 62 -0.21 6.35 -5.31
C ILE A 62 1.20 5.81 -5.40
N SER A 63 1.56 5.32 -6.58
CA SER A 63 2.91 4.90 -6.92
C SER A 63 3.59 5.96 -7.79
N THR A 64 4.77 6.43 -7.39
CA THR A 64 5.56 7.41 -8.14
C THR A 64 6.97 6.88 -8.40
N PHE A 65 7.54 7.24 -9.55
CA PHE A 65 8.93 6.97 -9.93
C PHE A 65 9.57 8.28 -10.39
N ASN A 66 10.63 8.71 -9.71
CA ASN A 66 11.28 10.02 -9.90
C ASN A 66 10.24 11.15 -9.99
N ASP A 67 9.35 11.18 -9.00
CA ASP A 67 8.26 12.15 -8.83
C ASP A 67 7.17 12.15 -9.92
N ARG A 68 7.30 11.30 -10.95
CA ARG A 68 6.22 11.03 -11.91
C ARG A 68 5.29 9.95 -11.36
N THR A 69 3.99 10.19 -11.39
CA THR A 69 3.01 9.15 -11.06
C THR A 69 3.01 8.03 -12.10
N LEU A 70 3.10 6.79 -11.62
CA LEU A 70 3.01 5.57 -12.43
C LEU A 70 1.65 4.91 -12.33
N GLY A 71 0.99 5.05 -11.18
CA GLY A 71 -0.34 4.52 -11.03
C GLY A 71 -1.01 4.89 -9.72
N THR A 72 -2.33 4.80 -9.75
CA THR A 72 -3.18 5.03 -8.61
C THR A 72 -4.04 3.80 -8.35
N VAL A 73 -4.28 3.53 -7.08
CA VAL A 73 -5.10 2.43 -6.60
C VAL A 73 -6.20 3.00 -5.73
N ARG A 74 -7.41 2.47 -5.87
CA ARG A 74 -8.51 2.68 -4.94
C ARG A 74 -9.14 1.33 -4.64
N GLN A 75 -9.27 1.01 -3.36
CA GLN A 75 -10.01 -0.15 -2.89
C GLN A 75 -11.16 0.29 -1.99
N THR A 76 -12.28 -0.41 -2.09
CA THR A 76 -13.41 -0.27 -1.16
C THR A 76 -14.02 -1.65 -0.95
N CYS A 77 -14.33 -1.99 0.29
CA CYS A 77 -14.81 -3.30 0.68
C CYS A 77 -16.19 -3.26 1.34
N ASP A 78 -16.93 -4.35 1.16
CA ASP A 78 -18.03 -4.74 2.02
C ASP A 78 -17.47 -5.51 3.21
N TYR A 79 -18.01 -5.26 4.40
CA TYR A 79 -17.56 -5.87 5.64
C TYR A 79 -18.71 -6.62 6.31
N ASP A 80 -18.38 -7.67 7.07
CA ASP A 80 -19.34 -8.30 7.98
C ASP A 80 -19.40 -7.60 9.35
N ASP A 81 -20.20 -8.14 10.26
CA ASP A 81 -20.43 -7.60 11.59
C ASP A 81 -19.19 -7.63 12.51
N HIS A 82 -18.10 -8.30 12.10
CA HIS A 82 -16.82 -8.32 12.81
C HIS A 82 -15.77 -7.42 12.13
N ASP A 83 -16.21 -6.55 11.23
CA ASP A 83 -15.34 -5.67 10.43
C ASP A 83 -14.34 -6.44 9.53
N ASN A 84 -14.65 -7.70 9.16
CA ASN A 84 -13.84 -8.45 8.20
C ASN A 84 -14.31 -8.18 6.76
N PRO A 85 -13.40 -7.96 5.80
CA PRO A 85 -13.74 -7.66 4.41
C PRO A 85 -14.33 -8.90 3.71
N LEU A 86 -15.60 -8.89 3.32
CA LEU A 86 -16.23 -9.99 2.58
C LEU A 86 -15.90 -9.94 1.09
N SER A 87 -15.95 -8.74 0.50
CA SER A 87 -15.65 -8.49 -0.91
C SER A 87 -15.05 -7.10 -1.06
N CYS A 88 -14.07 -6.92 -1.93
CA CYS A 88 -13.48 -5.62 -2.23
C CYS A 88 -13.48 -5.36 -3.73
N GLU A 89 -13.85 -4.15 -4.12
CA GLU A 89 -13.64 -3.62 -5.46
C GLU A 89 -12.32 -2.84 -5.48
N LEU A 90 -11.41 -3.30 -6.32
CA LEU A 90 -10.07 -2.74 -6.49
C LEU A 90 -9.93 -2.16 -7.90
N GLN A 91 -9.82 -0.85 -7.95
CA GLN A 91 -9.45 -0.12 -9.16
C GLN A 91 -7.95 0.14 -9.18
N VAL A 92 -7.31 -0.17 -10.30
CA VAL A 92 -5.92 0.17 -10.60
C VAL A 92 -5.88 0.99 -11.87
N VAL A 93 -5.30 2.18 -11.81
CA VAL A 93 -5.04 3.03 -12.97
C VAL A 93 -3.54 3.02 -13.24
N ASP A 94 -3.14 2.54 -14.40
CA ASP A 94 -1.77 2.62 -14.93
C ASP A 94 -1.62 3.93 -15.72
N GLU A 95 -0.91 4.88 -15.13
CA GLU A 95 -0.62 6.21 -15.67
C GLU A 95 0.72 6.25 -16.43
N SER A 96 1.42 5.11 -16.53
CA SER A 96 2.68 5.01 -17.26
C SER A 96 2.49 4.96 -18.78
N VAL A 97 1.30 4.55 -19.24
CA VAL A 97 0.92 4.37 -20.65
C VAL A 97 -0.05 5.45 -21.14
N GLN A 98 -0.16 5.62 -22.46
CA GLN A 98 -1.07 6.58 -23.09
C GLN A 98 -1.99 5.91 -24.13
N PRO A 99 -3.32 5.98 -23.97
CA PRO A 99 -4.06 6.54 -22.83
C PRO A 99 -3.87 5.73 -21.54
N PRO A 100 -4.09 6.32 -20.34
CA PRO A 100 -4.03 5.57 -19.08
C PRO A 100 -4.95 4.36 -19.10
N LEU A 101 -4.47 3.23 -18.59
CA LEU A 101 -5.22 1.98 -18.57
C LEU A 101 -5.85 1.77 -17.18
N THR A 102 -7.18 1.65 -17.13
CA THR A 102 -7.88 1.29 -15.89
C THR A 102 -8.21 -0.20 -15.88
N ARG A 103 -7.93 -0.87 -14.77
CA ARG A 103 -8.32 -2.25 -14.48
C ARG A 103 -9.16 -2.30 -13.22
N GLN A 104 -10.20 -3.13 -13.26
CA GLN A 104 -11.10 -3.37 -12.13
C GLN A 104 -10.98 -4.82 -11.72
N TYR A 105 -10.90 -5.07 -10.42
CA TYR A 105 -10.82 -6.40 -9.84
C TYR A 105 -11.79 -6.50 -8.67
N THR A 106 -12.48 -7.63 -8.58
CA THR A 106 -13.25 -8.00 -7.39
C THR A 106 -12.45 -9.03 -6.60
N ILE A 107 -12.10 -8.72 -5.36
CA ILE A 107 -11.47 -9.63 -4.40
C ILE A 107 -12.58 -10.19 -3.52
N LYS A 108 -12.76 -11.52 -3.49
CA LYS A 108 -13.74 -12.16 -2.62
C LYS A 108 -13.04 -12.96 -1.54
N ASN A 109 -13.41 -12.73 -0.30
CA ASN A 109 -12.86 -13.45 0.85
C ASN A 109 -13.85 -14.49 1.36
N ARG A 110 -13.32 -15.55 1.94
CA ARG A 110 -14.07 -16.52 2.74
C ARG A 110 -13.53 -16.44 4.16
N ILE A 111 -14.40 -16.12 5.10
CA ILE A 111 -14.07 -15.98 6.52
C ILE A 111 -14.75 -17.11 7.28
N ASP A 112 -13.95 -17.90 8.00
CA ASP A 112 -14.44 -18.95 8.89
C ASP A 112 -14.12 -18.51 10.34
N TYR A 113 -15.12 -18.59 11.23
CA TYR A 113 -15.02 -18.20 12.64
C TYR A 113 -14.87 -19.43 13.54
N TYR A 114 -14.07 -19.33 14.59
CA TYR A 114 -13.76 -20.42 15.53
C TYR A 114 -14.22 -20.11 16.95
#